data_AF-A0A3N0D775-F1
#
_entry.id   AF-A0A3N0D775-F1
#
_cell.length_a   1.000
_cell.length_b   1.000
_cell.length_c   1.000
_cell.angle_alpha   90.00
_cell.angle_beta   90.00
_cell.angle_gamma   90.00
#
_symmetry.space_group_name_H-M   'P 1'
#
loop_
_entity.id
_entity.type
_entity.pdbx_description
1 polymer ?
#
loop_
_entity_poly.entity_id
_entity_poly.type
_entity_poly.pdbx_seq_one_letter_code
_entity_poly.pdbx_strand_id
1 'polypeptide(L)'
;MNTPWDSRFEALVMRHVELGRDGGLRPDDDLPGRGLDSIAIVELVVSLEETYDIEIPDERLTQQSFTTPGTLWSVVSGLVEREPGREGAA
;
A
#
# COMPACT_ATOMS: atom_id res chain seq x y z
N MET A 1 -14.50 -12.90 -1.24
CA MET A 1 -14.41 -11.56 -0.63
C MET A 1 -13.84 -10.65 -1.70
N ASN A 2 -14.50 -9.55 -2.04
CA ASN A 2 -14.07 -8.66 -3.12
C ASN A 2 -13.06 -7.66 -2.55
N THR A 3 -11.80 -8.09 -2.39
CA THR A 3 -10.72 -7.17 -2.01
C THR A 3 -10.58 -6.13 -3.13
N PRO A 4 -10.47 -4.83 -2.78
CA PRO A 4 -10.34 -3.79 -3.80
C PRO A 4 -8.95 -3.81 -4.47
N TRP A 5 -7.97 -4.54 -3.91
CA TRP A 5 -6.58 -4.61 -4.35
C TRP A 5 -6.18 -5.90 -5.07
N ASP A 6 -5.05 -5.81 -5.78
CA ASP A 6 -4.39 -6.92 -6.46
C ASP A 6 -3.55 -7.80 -5.52
N SER A 7 -3.27 -9.03 -5.98
CA SER A 7 -2.44 -10.01 -5.23
C SER A 7 -1.02 -9.52 -4.94
N ARG A 8 -0.47 -8.63 -5.78
CA ARG A 8 0.86 -8.04 -5.57
C ARG A 8 0.87 -7.12 -4.34
N PHE A 9 -0.11 -6.21 -4.26
CA PHE A 9 -0.27 -5.33 -3.11
C PHE A 9 -0.45 -6.13 -1.83
N GLU A 10 -1.34 -7.12 -1.87
CA GLU A 10 -1.58 -7.97 -0.71
C GLU A 10 -0.29 -8.65 -0.24
N ALA A 11 0.46 -9.27 -1.15
CA ALA A 11 1.73 -9.91 -0.81
C ALA A 11 2.75 -8.93 -0.21
N LEU A 12 2.80 -7.70 -0.71
CA LEU A 12 3.68 -6.63 -0.20
C LEU A 12 3.27 -6.15 1.19
N VAL A 13 1.98 -6.05 1.50
CA VAL A 13 1.55 -5.71 2.87
C VAL A 13 1.80 -6.89 3.80
N MET A 14 1.45 -8.11 3.38
CA MET A 14 1.59 -9.33 4.17
C MET A 14 3.04 -9.67 4.56
N ARG A 15 4.05 -9.24 3.81
CA ARG A 15 5.47 -9.39 4.19
C ARG A 15 5.92 -8.43 5.29
N HIS A 16 5.16 -7.36 5.52
CA HIS A 16 5.49 -6.28 6.47
C HIS A 16 4.59 -6.28 7.72
N VAL A 17 3.53 -7.09 7.75
CA VAL A 17 2.63 -7.22 8.91
C VAL A 17 2.53 -8.66 9.39
N GLU A 18 2.31 -8.83 10.69
CA GLU A 18 2.03 -10.15 11.25
C GLU A 18 0.57 -10.51 11.03
N LEU A 19 0.30 -11.35 10.03
CA LEU A 19 -1.04 -11.93 9.86
C LEU A 19 -1.27 -12.98 10.94
N GLY A 20 -2.29 -12.73 11.78
CA GLY A 20 -2.84 -13.76 12.66
C GLY A 20 -3.32 -14.98 11.86
N ARG A 21 -3.53 -16.11 12.55
CA ARG A 21 -3.92 -17.43 12.00
C ARG A 21 -5.08 -17.40 10.99
N ASP A 22 -5.87 -16.34 10.95
CA ASP A 22 -7.01 -16.11 10.06
C ASP A 22 -6.64 -15.72 8.62
N GLY A 23 -5.35 -15.57 8.29
CA GLY A 23 -4.83 -15.76 6.92
C GLY A 23 -5.34 -14.81 5.82
N GLY A 24 -5.89 -13.64 6.17
CA GLY A 24 -6.37 -12.67 5.19
C GLY A 24 -6.20 -11.22 5.62
N LEU A 25 -5.80 -10.38 4.66
CA LEU A 25 -5.79 -8.93 4.81
C LEU A 25 -7.22 -8.40 4.61
N ARG A 26 -7.72 -7.56 5.51
CA ARG A 26 -9.05 -6.95 5.41
C ARG A 26 -8.94 -5.44 5.17
N PRO A 27 -9.86 -4.83 4.42
CA PRO A 27 -9.73 -3.40 4.08
C PRO A 27 -9.85 -2.49 5.30
N ASP A 28 -10.55 -2.95 6.34
CA ASP A 28 -10.74 -2.28 7.64
C ASP A 28 -9.72 -2.73 8.69
N ASP A 29 -8.66 -3.41 8.26
CA ASP A 29 -7.67 -3.98 9.15
C ASP A 29 -6.67 -2.94 9.66
N ASP A 30 -6.38 -2.97 10.95
CA ASP A 30 -5.46 -2.03 11.58
C ASP A 30 -4.01 -2.50 11.36
N LEU A 31 -3.34 -1.91 10.36
CA LEU A 31 -1.94 -2.22 10.07
C LEU A 31 -0.99 -1.87 11.22
N PRO A 32 -1.05 -0.68 11.84
CA PRO A 32 -0.13 -0.34 12.93
C PRO A 32 -0.33 -1.27 14.14
N GLY A 33 -1.56 -1.67 14.45
CA GLY A 33 -1.88 -2.65 15.49
C GLY A 33 -1.39 -4.07 15.17
N ARG A 34 -1.00 -4.35 13.92
CA ARG A 34 -0.43 -5.63 13.46
C ARG A 34 1.09 -5.62 13.27
N GLY A 35 1.76 -4.57 13.73
CA GLY A 35 3.22 -4.44 13.65
C GLY A 35 3.73 -3.71 12.40
N LEU A 36 2.87 -2.97 11.70
CA LEU A 36 3.34 -2.05 10.67
C LEU A 36 4.01 -0.83 11.31
N ASP A 37 5.33 -0.89 11.45
CA ASP A 37 6.16 0.21 11.98
C ASP A 37 6.51 1.27 10.91
N SER A 38 7.00 2.44 11.33
CA SER A 38 7.41 3.53 10.42
C SER A 38 8.43 3.09 9.36
N ILE A 39 9.33 2.16 9.68
CA ILE A 39 10.30 1.63 8.70
C ILE A 39 9.61 0.68 7.71
N ALA A 40 8.71 -0.17 8.20
CA ALA A 40 7.94 -1.08 7.37
C ALA A 40 7.00 -0.31 6.42
N ILE A 41 6.46 0.83 6.88
CA ILE A 41 5.70 1.78 6.06
C ILE A 41 6.54 2.29 4.89
N VAL A 42 7.75 2.78 5.15
CA VAL A 42 8.64 3.31 4.10
C VAL A 42 9.02 2.22 3.11
N GLU A 43 9.41 1.04 3.57
CA GLU A 43 9.74 -0.11 2.71
C GLU A 43 8.55 -0.58 1.86
N LEU A 44 7.35 -0.56 2.46
CA LEU A 44 6.11 -0.89 1.76
C LEU A 44 5.82 0.12 0.65
N VAL A 45 5.92 1.42 0.94
CA VAL A 45 5.73 2.50 -0.05
C VAL A 45 6.71 2.35 -1.20
N VAL A 46 8.00 2.22 -0.91
CA VAL A 46 9.05 2.03 -1.94
C VAL A 46 8.74 0.79 -2.79
N SER A 47 8.39 -0.33 -2.16
CA SER A 47 8.03 -1.55 -2.90
C SER A 47 6.79 -1.35 -3.79
N LEU A 48 5.83 -0.54 -3.36
CA LEU A 48 4.64 -0.20 -4.15
C LEU A 48 5.00 0.70 -5.33
N GLU A 49 5.77 1.75 -5.10
CA GLU A 49 6.28 2.66 -6.13
C GLU A 49 7.04 1.89 -7.21
N GLU A 50 7.98 1.01 -6.83
CA GLU A 50 8.73 0.19 -7.78
C GLU A 50 7.87 -0.88 -8.49
N THR A 51 6.89 -1.46 -7.80
CA THR A 51 6.04 -2.52 -8.38
C THR A 51 5.03 -1.95 -9.38
N TYR A 52 4.51 -0.76 -9.09
CA TYR A 52 3.47 -0.11 -9.89
C TYR A 52 4.02 0.99 -10.81
N ASP A 53 5.32 1.27 -10.75
CA ASP A 53 5.99 2.37 -11.47
C ASP A 53 5.31 3.72 -11.22
N ILE A 54 5.00 4.00 -9.95
CA ILE A 54 4.33 5.22 -9.51
C ILE A 54 5.19 5.97 -8.49
N GLU A 55 4.90 7.25 -8.29
CA GLU A 55 5.45 8.05 -7.19
C GLU A 55 4.32 8.47 -6.25
N ILE A 56 4.41 8.07 -4.98
CA ILE A 56 3.41 8.37 -3.97
C ILE A 56 3.93 9.55 -3.12
N PRO A 57 3.38 10.76 -3.29
CA PRO A 57 3.92 11.93 -2.61
C PRO A 57 3.62 11.86 -1.11
N ASP A 58 4.55 12.36 -0.29
CA ASP A 58 4.50 12.27 1.17
C ASP A 58 3.25 12.94 1.77
N GLU A 59 2.71 13.97 1.10
CA GLU A 59 1.44 14.61 1.45
C GLU A 59 0.23 13.65 1.43
N ARG A 60 0.29 12.58 0.63
CA ARG A 60 -0.72 11.51 0.57
C ARG A 60 -0.43 10.41 1.59
N LEU A 61 0.82 10.27 2.01
CA LEU A 61 1.31 9.26 2.95
C LEU A 61 1.14 9.75 4.39
N THR A 62 -0.12 9.87 4.80
CA THR A 62 -0.46 10.25 6.17
C THR A 62 -0.63 9.02 7.06
N GLN A 63 -0.54 9.20 8.38
CA GLN A 63 -0.88 8.13 9.35
C GLN A 63 -2.25 7.51 9.09
N GLN A 64 -3.22 8.29 8.57
CA GLN A 64 -4.53 7.76 8.18
C GLN A 64 -4.47 6.82 6.97
N SER A 65 -3.64 7.14 5.98
CA SER A 65 -3.44 6.30 4.80
C SER A 65 -2.85 4.94 5.16
N PHE A 66 -2.02 4.89 6.21
CA PHE A 66 -1.44 3.65 6.75
C PHE A 66 -2.24 3.02 7.89
N THR A 67 -3.37 3.61 8.30
CA THR A 67 -4.22 3.01 9.33
C THR A 67 -4.85 1.72 8.81
N THR A 68 -5.31 1.74 7.55
CA THR A 68 -5.96 0.59 6.93
C THR A 68 -5.47 0.35 5.50
N PRO A 69 -5.36 -0.93 5.06
CA PRO A 69 -4.89 -1.25 3.71
C PRO A 69 -5.87 -0.80 2.63
N GLY A 70 -7.17 -0.70 2.95
CA GLY A 70 -8.16 -0.15 2.03
C GLY A 70 -7.90 1.31 1.68
N THR A 71 -7.47 2.12 2.66
CA THR A 71 -7.14 3.53 2.44
C THR A 71 -5.86 3.66 1.62
N LEU A 72 -4.82 2.89 1.96
CA LEU A 72 -3.56 2.85 1.22
C LEU A 72 -3.80 2.47 -0.25
N TRP A 73 -4.58 1.42 -0.50
CA TRP A 73 -4.91 0.98 -1.85
C TRP A 73 -5.67 2.03 -2.66
N SER A 74 -6.58 2.77 -2.03
CA SER A 74 -7.31 3.86 -2.69
C SER A 74 -6.37 4.96 -3.22
N VAL A 75 -5.29 5.25 -2.49
CA VAL A 75 -4.23 6.17 -2.94
C VAL A 75 -3.45 5.57 -4.12
N VAL A 76 -3.01 4.32 -4.00
CA VAL A 76 -2.22 3.63 -5.05
C VAL A 76 -3.02 3.50 -6.34
N SER A 77 -4.24 2.95 -6.28
CA SER A 77 -5.11 2.80 -7.45
C SER A 77 -5.40 4.14 -8.14
N GLY A 78 -5.68 5.19 -7.38
CA GLY A 78 -5.89 6.53 -7.94
C GLY A 78 -4.67 7.13 -8.66
N LEU A 79 -3.45 6.68 -8.33
CA LEU A 79 -2.21 7.08 -9.02
C LEU A 79 -1.94 6.19 -10.23
N VAL A 80 -2.09 4.87 -10.09
CA VAL A 80 -1.95 3.89 -11.18
C VAL A 80 -2.93 4.19 -12.33
N GLU A 81 -4.17 4.56 -12.01
CA GLU A 81 -5.18 4.93 -13.01
C GLU A 81 -4.90 6.29 -13.68
N ARG A 82 -4.09 7.14 -13.03
CA ARG A 82 -3.77 8.49 -13.50
C ARG A 82 -2.44 8.57 -14.26
N GLU A 83 -1.62 7.53 -14.25
CA GLU A 83 -0.32 7.47 -14.93
C GLU A 83 -0.36 6.63 -16.23
N PRO A 84 -0.82 7.17 -17.37
CA PRO A 84 -0.38 6.71 -18.69
C PRO A 84 0.79 7.55 -19.25
N GLY A 85 1.52 8.30 -18.41
CA GLY A 85 2.58 9.16 -18.92
C GLY A 85 3.46 9.82 -17.86
N ARG A 86 4.51 9.13 -17.43
CA ARG A 86 5.75 9.78 -17.03
C ARG A 86 6.83 9.52 -18.07
N GLU A 87 6.78 10.38 -19.09
CA GLU A 87 7.93 10.82 -19.86
C GLU A 87 8.97 11.39 -18.87
N GLY A 88 9.92 10.56 -18.46
CA GLY A 88 11.16 11.00 -17.82
C GLY A 88 12.04 11.67 -18.88
N ALA A 89 11.86 12.98 -19.05
CA ALA A 89 12.72 13.82 -19.86
C ALA A 89 14.06 14.10 -19.14
N ALA A 90 15.14 13.86 -19.91
CA ALA A 90 16.48 14.46 -19.87
C ALA A 90 17.47 14.07 -18.75
#